data_AF-A0A9Q1HLZ3-F1
#
_entry.id   AF-A0A9Q1HLZ3-F1
#
_cell.length_a   1.000
_cell.length_b   1.000
_cell.length_c   1.000
_cell.angle_alpha   90.00
_cell.angle_beta   90.00
_cell.angle_gamma   90.00
#
_symmetry.space_group_name_H-M   'P 1'
#
loop_
_entity.id
_entity.type
_entity.pdbx_description
1 polymer ?
#
loop_
_entity_poly.entity_id
_entity_poly.type
_entity_poly.pdbx_seq_one_letter_code
_entity_poly.pdbx_strand_id
1 'polypeptide(L)'
;MKLKSSPCRVAELVTTNQSEPTITNWLQLIRYREKQIYGYDKVTAPCMIVSDRSLPLLIASLMVFAGESLREFMERSWRIVSGRASETDLYGLIIHSGLSHFMKDCKDNCKKYYRKEHQWFGITFFRLLAAFNRLDEVRRLFYSICIVLRAEYQSPLCRFHLERIFDENKKYFPAEHHNVEHVQDSSSAEEDTTDPDPRKYTTELTEEDALLQQASSFKELVMDLDVKAKRSLRQENV
;
A
#
# COMPACT_ATOMS: atom_id res chain seq x y z
N MET A 1 37.66 -9.42 15.77
CA MET A 1 36.66 -10.49 15.94
C MET A 1 35.49 -10.21 15.01
N LYS A 2 35.21 -11.08 14.02
CA LYS A 2 33.98 -10.98 13.22
C LYS A 2 32.83 -11.50 14.09
N LEU A 3 31.83 -10.68 14.38
CA LEU A 3 30.59 -11.13 15.01
C LEU A 3 29.97 -12.17 14.09
N LYS A 4 29.89 -13.43 14.55
CA LYS A 4 29.15 -14.48 13.85
C LYS A 4 27.68 -14.05 13.79
N SER A 5 27.12 -13.98 12.59
CA SER A 5 25.69 -13.74 12.40
C SER A 5 24.90 -14.93 12.91
N SER A 6 23.81 -14.66 13.65
CA SER A 6 22.88 -15.70 14.09
C SER A 6 22.30 -16.45 12.87
N PRO A 7 22.15 -17.78 12.91
CA PRO A 7 21.58 -18.56 11.80
C PRO A 7 20.07 -18.32 11.63
N CYS A 8 19.40 -17.78 12.64
CA CYS A 8 18.00 -17.36 12.60
C CYS A 8 17.86 -15.91 13.07
N ARG A 9 16.71 -15.27 12.78
CA ARG A 9 16.46 -13.92 13.29
C ARG A 9 16.36 -13.98 14.81
N VAL A 10 16.98 -13.03 15.51
CA VAL A 10 16.95 -13.00 16.99
C VAL A 10 15.52 -13.01 17.54
N ALA A 11 14.57 -12.42 16.80
CA ALA A 11 13.15 -12.48 17.16
C ALA A 11 12.57 -13.90 17.19
N GLU A 12 13.00 -14.79 16.28
CA GLU A 12 12.58 -16.20 16.22
C GLU A 12 13.15 -17.02 17.38
N LEU A 13 14.21 -16.53 18.05
CA LEU A 13 14.74 -17.12 19.28
C LEU A 13 13.90 -16.77 20.52
N VAL A 14 13.09 -15.71 20.44
CA VAL A 14 12.28 -15.22 21.57
C VAL A 14 10.87 -15.81 21.52
N THR A 15 10.29 -15.93 20.33
CA THR A 15 8.96 -16.55 20.16
C THR A 15 8.79 -17.10 18.74
N THR A 16 8.19 -18.27 18.64
CA THR A 16 7.70 -18.84 17.37
C THR A 16 6.25 -18.45 17.09
N ASN A 17 5.54 -17.93 18.10
CA ASN A 17 4.17 -17.45 17.97
C ASN A 17 4.18 -15.96 17.62
N GLN A 18 3.72 -15.63 16.41
CA GLN A 18 3.62 -14.28 15.87
C GLN A 18 2.16 -13.82 15.74
N SER A 19 1.25 -14.40 16.54
CA SER A 19 -0.14 -13.96 16.59
C SER A 19 -0.26 -12.54 17.15
N GLU A 20 -1.34 -11.86 16.78
CA GLU A 20 -1.66 -10.52 17.28
C GLU A 20 -1.64 -10.46 18.83
N PRO A 21 -2.28 -11.37 19.59
CA PRO A 21 -2.25 -11.31 21.05
C PRO A 21 -0.84 -11.42 21.64
N THR A 22 0.03 -12.24 21.03
CA THR A 22 1.40 -12.43 21.49
C THR A 22 2.22 -11.15 21.31
N ILE A 23 2.08 -10.53 20.13
CA ILE A 23 2.78 -9.29 19.81
C ILE A 23 2.24 -8.13 20.66
N THR A 24 0.92 -8.05 20.85
CA THR A 24 0.27 -7.06 21.72
C THR A 24 0.81 -7.14 23.14
N ASN A 25 0.87 -8.34 23.74
CA ASN A 25 1.44 -8.52 25.06
C ASN A 25 2.91 -8.06 25.13
N TRP A 26 3.72 -8.40 24.13
CA TRP A 26 5.12 -7.99 24.09
C TRP A 26 5.28 -6.46 24.01
N LEU A 27 4.51 -5.79 23.14
CA LEU A 27 4.51 -4.33 23.03
C LEU A 27 4.01 -3.66 24.31
N GLN A 28 3.00 -4.22 25.00
CA GLN A 28 2.53 -3.73 26.29
C GLN A 28 3.61 -3.82 27.37
N LEU A 29 4.39 -4.91 27.41
CA LEU A 29 5.52 -5.05 28.32
C LEU A 29 6.58 -3.98 28.05
N ILE A 30 6.87 -3.68 26.78
CA ILE A 30 7.77 -2.59 26.40
C ILE A 30 7.22 -1.25 26.91
N ARG A 31 5.96 -0.94 26.64
CA ARG A 31 5.30 0.29 27.10
C ARG A 31 5.32 0.43 28.61
N TYR A 32 5.15 -0.67 29.33
CA TYR A 32 5.23 -0.69 30.78
C TYR A 32 6.64 -0.32 31.26
N ARG A 33 7.69 -0.91 30.67
CA ARG A 33 9.08 -0.57 31.01
C ARG A 33 9.44 0.86 30.63
N GLU A 34 8.97 1.33 29.49
CA GLU A 34 9.15 2.71 29.05
C GLU A 34 8.55 3.71 30.06
N LYS A 35 7.33 3.44 30.55
CA LYS A 35 6.69 4.23 31.62
C LYS A 35 7.48 4.22 32.93
N GLN A 36 8.12 3.10 33.28
CA GLN A 36 8.98 3.03 34.46
C GLN A 36 10.24 3.90 34.33
N ILE A 37 10.82 3.99 33.12
CA ILE A 37 12.05 4.74 32.88
C ILE A 37 11.78 6.24 32.74
N TYR A 38 10.78 6.62 31.93
CA TYR A 38 10.53 8.01 31.57
C TYR A 38 9.44 8.68 32.42
N GLY A 39 8.71 7.91 33.22
CA GLY A 39 7.55 8.36 33.99
C GLY A 39 6.24 8.18 33.22
N TYR A 40 5.16 7.84 33.94
CA TYR A 40 3.89 7.41 33.37
C TYR A 40 3.22 8.44 32.44
N ASP A 41 3.42 9.74 32.70
CA ASP A 41 2.78 10.84 31.97
C ASP A 41 3.61 11.37 30.80
N LYS A 42 4.87 10.94 30.67
CA LYS A 42 5.82 11.49 29.68
C LYS A 42 5.96 10.65 28.42
N VAL A 43 5.26 9.53 28.36
CA VAL A 43 5.48 8.55 27.30
C VAL A 43 4.55 8.79 26.12
N THR A 44 5.09 9.34 25.04
CA THR A 44 4.35 9.65 23.82
C THR A 44 4.09 8.41 22.98
N ALA A 45 3.09 8.50 22.10
CA ALA A 45 2.88 7.54 21.02
C ALA A 45 3.73 7.94 19.80
N PRO A 46 4.27 6.98 19.02
CA PRO A 46 4.87 7.28 17.73
C PRO A 46 3.82 7.88 16.78
N CYS A 47 4.25 8.81 15.93
CA CYS A 47 3.38 9.35 14.88
C CYS A 47 3.17 8.35 13.74
N MET A 48 4.13 7.46 13.50
CA MET A 48 4.10 6.50 12.41
C MET A 48 4.79 5.19 12.76
N ILE A 49 4.20 4.06 12.34
CA ILE A 49 4.83 2.74 12.38
C ILE A 49 4.77 2.13 10.98
N VAL A 50 5.93 1.69 10.49
CA VAL A 50 6.07 1.04 9.19
C VAL A 50 6.50 -0.41 9.40
N SER A 51 5.82 -1.34 8.73
CA SER A 51 6.07 -2.78 8.83
C SER A 51 6.20 -3.43 7.46
N ASP A 52 6.94 -4.54 7.39
CA ASP A 52 7.06 -5.40 6.21
C ASP A 52 5.81 -6.29 6.04
N ARG A 53 4.63 -5.65 6.01
CA ARG A 53 3.31 -6.29 5.88
C ARG A 53 2.89 -7.23 7.01
N SER A 54 3.54 -7.18 8.17
CA SER A 54 3.05 -7.94 9.32
C SER A 54 1.77 -7.29 9.86
N LEU A 55 0.62 -7.77 9.37
CA LEU A 55 -0.70 -7.31 9.82
C LEU A 55 -0.90 -7.49 11.34
N PRO A 56 -0.49 -8.63 11.96
CA PRO A 56 -0.52 -8.76 13.41
C PRO A 56 0.27 -7.67 14.15
N LEU A 57 1.45 -7.29 13.65
CA LEU A 57 2.25 -6.20 14.22
C LEU A 57 1.58 -4.84 14.05
N LEU A 58 0.98 -4.56 12.89
CA LEU A 58 0.30 -3.30 12.64
C LEU A 58 -0.95 -3.14 13.53
N ILE A 59 -1.75 -4.21 13.69
CA ILE A 59 -2.93 -4.21 14.56
C ILE A 59 -2.50 -4.05 16.02
N ALA A 60 -1.53 -4.85 16.48
CA ALA A 60 -1.00 -4.76 17.84
C ALA A 60 -0.46 -3.35 18.14
N SER A 61 0.19 -2.72 17.16
CA SER A 61 0.70 -1.36 17.27
C SER A 61 -0.42 -0.33 17.46
N LEU A 62 -1.51 -0.42 16.68
CA LEU A 62 -2.67 0.45 16.87
C LEU A 62 -3.26 0.31 18.27
N MET A 63 -3.45 -0.93 18.72
CA MET A 63 -4.03 -1.20 20.04
C MET A 63 -3.16 -0.66 21.18
N VAL A 64 -1.84 -0.86 21.10
CA VAL A 64 -0.94 -0.52 22.21
C VAL A 64 -0.57 0.96 22.23
N PHE A 65 -0.36 1.58 21.08
CA PHE A 65 0.13 2.96 21.01
C PHE A 65 -0.97 4.00 20.78
N ALA A 66 -2.06 3.63 20.10
CA ALA A 66 -3.18 4.54 19.81
C ALA A 66 -4.44 4.22 20.60
N GLY A 67 -4.55 3.01 21.18
CA GLY A 67 -5.80 2.54 21.78
C GLY A 67 -6.92 2.36 20.76
N GLU A 68 -6.58 2.23 19.48
CA GLU A 68 -7.52 2.09 18.38
C GLU A 68 -7.54 0.66 17.84
N SER A 69 -8.72 0.20 17.44
CA SER A 69 -8.89 -0.98 16.59
C SER A 69 -8.59 -0.65 15.13
N LEU A 70 -8.36 -1.68 14.31
CA LEU A 70 -8.20 -1.51 12.86
C LEU A 70 -9.41 -0.83 12.22
N ARG A 71 -10.63 -1.10 12.71
CA ARG A 71 -11.86 -0.48 12.21
C ARG A 71 -11.86 1.03 12.46
N GLU A 72 -11.56 1.45 13.68
CA GLU A 72 -11.49 2.86 14.06
C GLU A 72 -10.41 3.60 13.27
N PHE A 73 -9.24 2.97 13.09
CA PHE A 73 -8.17 3.49 12.25
C PHE A 73 -8.63 3.72 10.79
N MET A 74 -9.36 2.76 10.20
CA MET A 74 -9.86 2.88 8.83
C MET A 74 -10.94 3.96 8.70
N GLU A 75 -11.84 4.06 9.68
CA GLU A 75 -12.86 5.13 9.72
C GLU A 75 -12.21 6.51 9.87
N ARG A 76 -11.18 6.64 10.71
CA ARG A 76 -10.38 7.86 10.85
C ARG A 76 -9.65 8.22 9.57
N SER A 77 -8.97 7.24 8.96
CA SER A 77 -8.29 7.40 7.67
C SER A 77 -9.27 7.87 6.60
N TRP A 78 -10.49 7.32 6.57
CA TRP A 78 -11.55 7.76 5.67
C TRP A 78 -11.97 9.22 5.88
N ARG A 79 -12.13 9.66 7.14
CA ARG A 79 -12.43 11.07 7.44
C ARG A 79 -11.33 12.00 6.94
N ILE A 80 -10.07 11.63 7.10
CA ILE A 80 -8.92 12.40 6.58
C ILE A 80 -8.99 12.52 5.06
N VAL A 81 -9.10 11.39 4.34
CA VAL A 81 -9.12 11.40 2.87
C VAL A 81 -10.40 11.97 2.26
N SER A 82 -11.48 12.08 3.03
CA SER A 82 -12.72 12.75 2.61
C SER A 82 -12.76 14.23 2.98
N GLY A 83 -11.75 14.76 3.70
CA GLY A 83 -11.72 16.15 4.14
C GLY A 83 -12.70 16.46 5.28
N ARG A 84 -13.12 15.43 6.02
CA ARG A 84 -14.03 15.51 7.17
C ARG A 84 -13.31 15.26 8.51
N ALA A 85 -11.99 15.31 8.51
CA ALA A 85 -11.17 15.07 9.70
C ALA A 85 -11.28 16.22 10.70
N SER A 86 -11.35 15.87 11.98
CA SER A 86 -11.10 16.81 13.09
C SER A 86 -9.60 17.04 13.27
N GLU A 87 -9.21 18.03 14.10
CA GLU A 87 -7.81 18.19 14.49
C GLU A 87 -7.25 16.93 15.15
N THR A 88 -8.04 16.26 16.00
CA THR A 88 -7.62 15.03 16.68
C THR A 88 -7.35 13.88 15.70
N ASP A 89 -8.08 13.81 14.58
CA ASP A 89 -7.87 12.77 13.57
C ASP A 89 -6.46 12.86 12.95
N LEU A 90 -5.89 14.07 12.86
CA LEU A 90 -4.60 14.35 12.23
C LEU A 90 -3.39 14.02 13.12
N TYR A 91 -3.58 13.94 14.44
CA TYR A 91 -2.50 13.65 15.40
C TYR A 91 -2.40 12.17 15.78
N GLY A 92 -3.33 11.33 15.34
CA GLY A 92 -3.32 9.89 15.63
C GLY A 92 -2.17 9.15 14.92
N LEU A 93 -1.71 8.05 15.53
CA LEU A 93 -0.73 7.13 14.94
C LEU A 93 -1.19 6.69 13.55
N ILE A 94 -0.25 6.71 12.59
CA ILE A 94 -0.45 6.15 11.26
C ILE A 94 0.33 4.84 11.11
N ILE A 95 -0.36 3.78 10.70
CA ILE A 95 0.28 2.52 10.35
C ILE A 95 0.41 2.37 8.83
N HIS A 96 1.57 1.90 8.37
CA HIS A 96 1.83 1.65 6.95
C HIS A 96 2.54 0.32 6.73
N SER A 97 2.18 -0.34 5.63
CA SER A 97 3.09 -1.30 4.99
C SER A 97 4.23 -0.53 4.32
N GLY A 98 5.44 -1.07 4.36
CA GLY A 98 6.60 -0.47 3.72
C GLY A 98 6.35 -0.11 2.25
N LEU A 99 6.83 1.06 1.82
CA LEU A 99 6.60 1.52 0.45
C LEU A 99 7.24 0.60 -0.60
N SER A 100 8.41 0.04 -0.31
CA SER A 100 9.08 -0.96 -1.16
C SER A 100 8.21 -2.17 -1.40
N HIS A 101 7.55 -2.64 -0.34
CA HIS A 101 6.60 -3.72 -0.38
C HIS A 101 5.37 -3.35 -1.21
N PHE A 102 4.76 -2.19 -0.98
CA PHE A 102 3.65 -1.71 -1.80
C PHE A 102 4.02 -1.65 -3.29
N MET A 103 5.16 -1.04 -3.64
CA MET A 103 5.61 -0.91 -5.03
C MET A 103 5.92 -2.26 -5.68
N LYS A 104 6.38 -3.26 -4.91
CA LYS A 104 6.55 -4.64 -5.39
C LYS A 104 5.19 -5.23 -5.81
N ASP A 105 4.15 -5.09 -4.99
CA ASP A 105 2.80 -5.60 -5.33
C ASP A 105 2.23 -4.89 -6.55
N CYS A 106 2.40 -3.57 -6.63
CA CYS A 106 1.98 -2.81 -7.80
C CYS A 106 2.65 -3.34 -9.07
N LYS A 107 3.96 -3.60 -9.03
CA LYS A 107 4.72 -4.16 -10.16
C LYS A 107 4.22 -5.55 -10.54
N ASP A 108 4.00 -6.42 -9.56
CA ASP A 108 3.55 -7.79 -9.80
C ASP A 108 2.12 -7.82 -10.35
N ASN A 109 1.23 -6.94 -9.88
CA ASN A 109 -0.09 -6.73 -10.47
C ASN A 109 0.01 -6.19 -11.91
N CYS A 110 0.88 -5.21 -12.17
CA CYS A 110 1.10 -4.71 -13.52
C CYS A 110 1.56 -5.84 -14.46
N LYS A 111 2.46 -6.72 -14.01
CA LYS A 111 2.89 -7.88 -14.79
C LYS A 111 1.76 -8.86 -15.08
N LYS A 112 0.86 -9.06 -14.11
CA LYS A 112 -0.27 -9.99 -14.23
C LYS A 112 -1.34 -9.50 -15.20
N TYR A 113 -1.62 -8.20 -15.21
CA TYR A 113 -2.78 -7.64 -15.94
C TYR A 113 -2.43 -6.86 -17.21
N TYR A 114 -1.19 -6.39 -17.37
CA TYR A 114 -0.77 -5.64 -18.55
C TYR A 114 0.20 -6.44 -19.42
N ARG A 115 0.07 -6.26 -20.75
CA ARG A 115 1.11 -6.68 -21.70
C ARG A 115 2.43 -6.00 -21.35
N LYS A 116 3.56 -6.67 -21.60
CA LYS A 116 4.91 -6.21 -21.26
C LYS A 116 5.18 -4.77 -21.72
N GLU A 117 4.80 -4.44 -22.95
CA GLU A 117 4.94 -3.10 -23.56
C GLU A 117 4.07 -2.00 -22.92
N HIS A 118 3.13 -2.35 -22.04
CA HIS A 118 2.20 -1.41 -21.40
C HIS A 118 2.32 -1.40 -19.87
N GLN A 119 3.17 -2.24 -19.27
CA GLN A 119 3.38 -2.28 -17.82
C GLN A 119 3.85 -0.93 -17.26
N TRP A 120 4.64 -0.19 -18.03
CA TRP A 120 5.13 1.14 -17.67
C TRP A 120 4.00 2.12 -17.33
N PHE A 121 2.84 2.02 -18.00
CA PHE A 121 1.70 2.89 -17.76
C PHE A 121 1.11 2.66 -16.37
N GLY A 122 0.88 1.39 -16.00
CA GLY A 122 0.41 1.03 -14.66
C GLY A 122 1.42 1.40 -13.58
N ILE A 123 2.72 1.17 -13.82
CA ILE A 123 3.79 1.55 -12.89
C ILE A 123 3.85 3.06 -12.69
N THR A 124 3.68 3.86 -13.75
CA THR A 124 3.67 5.33 -13.69
C THR A 124 2.60 5.84 -12.72
N PHE A 125 1.40 5.25 -12.77
CA PHE A 125 0.33 5.58 -11.84
C PHE A 125 0.71 5.34 -10.38
N PHE A 126 1.12 4.10 -10.05
CA PHE A 126 1.42 3.76 -8.66
C PHE A 126 2.62 4.54 -8.11
N ARG A 127 3.60 4.82 -8.98
CA ARG A 127 4.74 5.66 -8.64
C ARG A 127 4.32 7.10 -8.30
N LEU A 128 3.44 7.70 -9.10
CA LEU A 128 2.91 9.04 -8.81
C LEU A 128 2.11 9.06 -7.50
N LEU A 129 1.26 8.06 -7.26
CA LEU A 129 0.54 7.92 -5.99
C LEU A 129 1.47 7.84 -4.79
N ALA A 130 2.58 7.13 -4.92
CA ALA A 130 3.59 7.01 -3.88
C ALA A 130 4.38 8.32 -3.63
N ALA A 131 4.42 9.23 -4.60
CA ALA A 131 5.20 10.46 -4.54
C ALA A 131 4.40 11.67 -4.02
N PHE A 132 3.08 11.66 -4.18
CA PHE A 132 2.25 12.77 -3.76
C PHE A 132 2.18 12.89 -2.25
N ASN A 133 2.38 14.11 -1.77
CA ASN A 133 2.24 14.49 -0.37
C ASN A 133 0.94 15.25 -0.10
N ARG A 134 0.14 15.52 -1.14
CA ARG A 134 -1.12 16.22 -1.03
C ARG A 134 -2.29 15.42 -1.58
N LEU A 135 -3.37 15.40 -0.81
CA LEU A 135 -4.58 14.67 -1.14
C LEU A 135 -5.28 15.23 -2.40
N ASP A 136 -5.18 16.54 -2.66
CA ASP A 136 -5.77 17.14 -3.86
C ASP A 136 -5.02 16.74 -5.14
N GLU A 137 -3.71 16.49 -5.07
CA GLU A 137 -2.93 15.95 -6.19
C GLU A 137 -3.35 14.51 -6.50
N VAL A 138 -3.49 13.68 -5.46
CA VAL A 138 -4.01 12.30 -5.57
C VAL A 138 -5.38 12.29 -6.23
N ARG A 139 -6.31 13.14 -5.79
CA ARG A 139 -7.67 13.23 -6.35
C ARG A 139 -7.66 13.61 -7.84
N ARG A 140 -6.85 14.59 -8.25
CA ARG A 140 -6.73 15.02 -9.64
C ARG A 140 -6.15 13.92 -10.55
N LEU A 141 -5.16 13.18 -10.05
CA LEU A 141 -4.57 12.06 -10.77
C LEU A 141 -5.58 10.93 -10.94
N PHE A 142 -6.27 10.52 -9.86
CA PHE A 142 -7.31 9.50 -9.92
C PHE A 142 -8.41 9.87 -10.92
N TYR A 143 -8.88 11.13 -10.89
CA TYR A 143 -9.86 11.63 -11.86
C TYR A 143 -9.37 11.49 -13.30
N SER A 144 -8.13 11.89 -13.58
CA SER A 144 -7.55 11.79 -14.92
C SER A 144 -7.42 10.35 -15.39
N ILE A 145 -7.06 9.44 -14.49
CA ILE A 145 -6.97 8.00 -14.79
C ILE A 145 -8.33 7.41 -15.08
N CYS A 146 -9.34 7.74 -14.27
CA CYS A 146 -10.71 7.30 -14.53
C CYS A 146 -11.19 7.73 -15.93
N ILE A 147 -10.78 8.91 -16.39
CA ILE A 147 -11.09 9.37 -17.75
C ILE A 147 -10.32 8.56 -18.79
N VAL A 148 -9.00 8.42 -18.66
CA VAL A 148 -8.18 7.67 -19.63
C VAL A 148 -8.67 6.23 -19.78
N LEU A 149 -9.08 5.59 -18.69
CA LEU A 149 -9.57 4.20 -18.70
C LEU A 149 -11.00 4.04 -19.27
N ARG A 150 -11.80 5.12 -19.34
CA ARG A 150 -13.22 5.06 -19.72
C ARG A 150 -13.56 5.80 -21.00
N ALA A 151 -12.76 6.79 -21.38
CA ALA A 151 -12.99 7.59 -22.56
C ALA A 151 -12.74 6.76 -23.83
N GLU A 152 -13.36 7.19 -24.93
CA GLU A 152 -13.09 6.61 -26.24
C GLU A 152 -11.60 6.77 -26.59
N TYR A 153 -11.03 5.71 -27.16
CA TYR A 153 -9.62 5.65 -27.52
C TYR A 153 -9.26 6.82 -28.44
N GLN A 154 -8.21 7.56 -28.06
CA GLN A 154 -7.72 8.76 -28.77
C GLN A 154 -8.69 9.95 -28.87
N SER A 155 -9.81 9.95 -28.13
CA SER A 155 -10.63 11.16 -28.00
C SER A 155 -9.79 12.34 -27.47
N PRO A 156 -10.14 13.60 -27.83
CA PRO A 156 -9.45 14.78 -27.30
C PRO A 156 -9.38 14.79 -25.76
N LEU A 157 -10.46 14.32 -25.12
CA LEU A 157 -10.54 14.19 -23.66
C LEU A 157 -9.54 13.15 -23.11
N CYS A 158 -9.43 11.98 -23.76
CA CYS A 158 -8.46 10.96 -23.37
C CYS A 158 -7.03 11.48 -23.50
N ARG A 159 -6.70 12.12 -24.63
CA ARG A 159 -5.36 12.69 -24.89
C ARG A 159 -4.98 13.74 -23.85
N PHE A 160 -5.88 14.69 -23.56
CA PHE A 160 -5.65 15.74 -22.57
C PHE A 160 -5.34 15.16 -21.18
N HIS A 161 -6.10 14.17 -20.72
CA HIS A 161 -5.85 13.57 -19.40
C HIS A 161 -4.62 12.67 -19.37
N LEU A 162 -4.28 12.03 -20.49
CA LEU A 162 -3.05 11.25 -20.63
C LEU A 162 -1.81 12.15 -20.58
N GLU A 163 -1.82 13.28 -21.28
CA GLU A 163 -0.75 14.28 -21.24
C GLU A 163 -0.53 14.82 -19.82
N ARG A 164 -1.61 15.14 -19.09
CA ARG A 164 -1.50 15.57 -17.68
C ARG A 164 -0.80 14.54 -16.79
N ILE A 165 -1.09 13.25 -16.97
CA ILE A 165 -0.42 12.19 -16.19
C ILE A 165 1.08 12.18 -16.48
N PHE A 166 1.47 12.35 -17.75
CA PHE A 166 2.89 12.39 -18.11
C PHE A 166 3.59 13.66 -17.66
N ASP A 167 2.92 14.81 -17.68
CA ASP A 167 3.46 16.07 -17.19
C ASP A 167 3.72 16.00 -15.68
N GLU A 168 2.79 15.43 -14.90
CA GLU A 168 3.03 15.18 -13.47
C GLU A 168 4.19 14.19 -13.27
N ASN A 169 4.29 13.12 -14.08
CA ASN A 169 5.41 12.19 -13.99
C ASN A 169 6.76 12.89 -14.26
N LYS A 170 6.83 13.79 -15.24
CA LYS A 170 8.02 14.60 -15.52
C LYS A 170 8.37 15.53 -14.35
N LYS A 171 7.36 16.18 -13.77
CA LYS A 171 7.51 17.11 -12.65
C LYS A 171 8.13 16.43 -11.41
N TYR A 172 7.65 15.24 -11.04
CA TYR A 172 8.15 14.53 -9.85
C TYR A 172 9.41 13.72 -10.13
N PHE A 173 9.69 13.37 -11.39
CA PHE A 173 10.82 12.52 -11.76
C PHE A 173 11.60 13.07 -12.97
N PRO A 174 12.22 14.26 -12.83
CA PRO A 174 12.87 14.94 -13.95
C PRO A 174 14.12 14.21 -14.48
N ALA A 175 14.83 13.50 -13.60
CA ALA A 175 16.12 12.86 -13.93
C ALA A 175 16.01 11.68 -14.92
N GLU A 176 14.82 11.13 -15.14
CA GLU A 176 14.63 9.96 -16.00
C GLU A 176 14.17 10.32 -17.43
N HIS A 177 13.73 11.56 -17.66
CA HIS A 177 13.27 12.01 -18.99
C HIS A 177 14.39 12.50 -19.91
N HIS A 178 15.64 12.62 -19.43
CA HIS A 178 16.81 12.87 -20.29
C HIS A 178 17.30 11.61 -21.04
N ASN A 179 16.80 10.41 -20.72
CA ASN A 179 17.24 9.15 -21.33
C ASN A 179 16.19 8.49 -22.23
N VAL A 180 15.02 9.11 -22.46
CA VAL A 180 13.92 8.50 -23.24
C VAL A 180 14.04 8.80 -24.75
N GLU A 181 14.94 9.67 -25.18
CA GLU A 181 15.16 9.94 -26.62
C GLU A 181 15.93 8.84 -27.37
N HIS A 182 16.42 7.79 -26.70
CA HIS A 182 17.28 6.77 -27.33
C HIS A 182 16.79 5.31 -27.27
N VAL A 183 15.49 5.07 -27.08
CA VAL A 183 14.91 3.71 -27.26
C VAL A 183 14.01 3.67 -28.49
N GLN A 184 14.58 4.02 -29.63
CA GLN A 184 14.21 3.45 -30.91
C GLN A 184 15.42 2.67 -31.43
N ASP A 185 15.16 1.44 -31.88
CA ASP A 185 16.09 0.49 -32.49
C ASP A 185 17.09 -0.21 -31.57
N SER A 186 16.65 -1.35 -31.04
CA SER A 186 17.42 -2.60 -31.21
C SER A 186 16.55 -3.80 -30.82
N SER A 187 15.98 -4.43 -31.85
CA SER A 187 15.53 -5.81 -31.80
C SER A 187 16.73 -6.75 -31.64
N SER A 188 16.72 -7.60 -30.63
CA SER A 188 17.33 -8.94 -30.75
C SER A 188 16.71 -9.85 -29.70
N ALA A 189 16.09 -10.90 -30.22
CA ALA A 189 15.57 -12.02 -29.46
C ALA A 189 16.72 -12.78 -28.80
N GLU A 190 16.52 -13.22 -27.56
CA GLU A 190 17.14 -14.42 -27.02
C GLU A 190 16.07 -15.19 -26.24
N GLU A 191 15.71 -16.35 -26.77
CA GLU A 191 15.04 -17.44 -26.07
C GLU A 191 15.99 -17.99 -25.02
N ASP A 192 15.51 -18.21 -23.79
CA ASP A 192 16.16 -19.17 -22.90
C ASP A 192 15.10 -20.06 -22.25
N THR A 193 15.19 -21.33 -22.63
CA THR A 193 14.36 -22.45 -22.22
C THR A 193 14.97 -23.06 -20.96
N THR A 194 14.25 -23.02 -19.83
CA THR A 194 14.47 -24.00 -18.76
C THR A 194 13.14 -24.35 -18.08
N ASP A 195 12.78 -25.62 -18.25
CA ASP A 195 11.62 -26.32 -17.69
C ASP A 195 11.86 -26.71 -16.22
N PRO A 196 10.91 -26.50 -15.28
CA PRO A 196 10.98 -27.12 -13.96
C PRO A 196 10.05 -28.35 -13.82
N ASP A 197 10.72 -29.47 -13.55
CA ASP A 197 10.27 -30.81 -13.15
C ASP A 197 8.93 -30.90 -12.34
N PRO A 198 7.94 -31.69 -12.80
CA PRO A 198 6.62 -31.81 -12.20
C PRO A 198 6.56 -32.86 -11.09
N ARG A 199 7.38 -32.76 -10.03
CA ARG A 199 7.25 -33.65 -8.85
C ARG A 199 7.62 -32.97 -7.53
N LYS A 200 6.63 -32.32 -6.91
CA LYS A 200 6.41 -32.27 -5.45
C LYS A 200 5.07 -31.61 -5.14
N TYR A 201 4.00 -32.40 -5.23
CA TYR A 201 2.75 -32.12 -4.51
C TYR A 201 2.89 -32.68 -3.10
N THR A 202 2.98 -31.79 -2.11
CA THR A 202 2.53 -32.09 -0.75
C THR A 202 1.49 -31.05 -0.40
N THR A 203 0.27 -31.56 -0.25
CA THR A 203 -0.94 -30.91 0.25
C THR A 203 -0.71 -30.28 1.62
N GLU A 204 -0.75 -28.95 1.69
CA GLU A 204 -1.03 -28.21 2.92
C GLU A 204 -2.03 -27.09 2.58
N LEU A 205 -3.27 -27.24 3.08
CA LEU A 205 -4.26 -26.17 3.17
C LEU A 205 -3.64 -25.01 3.97
N THR A 206 -3.18 -23.96 3.29
CA THR A 206 -2.42 -22.86 3.91
C THR A 206 -2.93 -21.54 3.35
N GLU A 207 -3.30 -20.61 4.25
CA GLU A 207 -3.50 -19.14 4.13
C GLU A 207 -4.20 -18.52 2.90
N GLU A 208 -4.02 -19.04 1.69
CA GLU A 208 -4.64 -18.64 0.43
C GLU A 208 -6.17 -18.69 0.50
N ASP A 209 -6.76 -19.73 1.12
CA ASP A 209 -8.21 -19.84 1.27
C ASP A 209 -8.80 -18.80 2.24
N ALA A 210 -8.03 -18.39 3.26
CA ALA A 210 -8.44 -17.32 4.19
C ALA A 210 -8.29 -15.93 3.55
N LEU A 211 -7.28 -15.74 2.70
CA LEU A 211 -7.09 -14.53 1.89
C LEU A 211 -8.17 -14.40 0.82
N LEU A 212 -8.65 -15.51 0.24
CA LEU A 212 -9.76 -15.50 -0.70
C LEU A 212 -11.09 -15.10 -0.03
N GLN A 213 -11.33 -15.54 1.21
CA GLN A 213 -12.51 -15.10 1.99
C GLN A 213 -12.43 -13.63 2.45
N GLN A 214 -11.24 -13.12 2.77
CA GLN A 214 -11.06 -11.68 3.06
C GLN A 214 -11.10 -10.82 1.78
N ALA A 215 -10.65 -11.34 0.63
CA ALA A 215 -10.77 -10.64 -0.64
C ALA A 215 -12.24 -10.47 -1.08
N SER A 216 -13.11 -11.44 -0.77
CA SER A 216 -14.55 -11.28 -0.96
C SER A 216 -15.17 -10.20 -0.06
N SER A 217 -14.76 -10.10 1.21
CA SER A 217 -15.27 -9.04 2.10
C SER A 217 -14.74 -7.65 1.74
N PHE A 218 -13.50 -7.56 1.23
CA PHE A 218 -12.95 -6.31 0.71
C PHE A 218 -13.66 -5.87 -0.58
N LYS A 219 -13.98 -6.80 -1.47
CA LYS A 219 -14.74 -6.50 -2.69
C LYS A 219 -16.14 -5.97 -2.35
N GLU A 220 -16.82 -6.56 -1.37
CA GLU A 220 -18.11 -6.08 -0.87
C GLU A 220 -18.02 -4.70 -0.23
N LEU A 221 -16.98 -4.45 0.57
CA LEU A 221 -16.72 -3.14 1.18
C LEU A 221 -16.48 -2.04 0.12
N VAL A 222 -15.70 -2.35 -0.91
CA VAL A 222 -15.42 -1.42 -2.03
C VAL A 222 -16.70 -1.14 -2.82
N MET A 223 -17.55 -2.14 -3.06
CA MET A 223 -18.83 -1.94 -3.72
C MET A 223 -19.80 -1.10 -2.89
N ASP A 224 -19.87 -1.32 -1.57
CA ASP A 224 -20.70 -0.51 -0.67
C ASP A 224 -20.23 0.95 -0.60
N LEU A 225 -18.90 1.18 -0.56
CA LEU A 225 -18.32 2.53 -0.60
C LEU A 225 -18.63 3.25 -1.91
N ASP A 226 -18.55 2.57 -3.05
CA ASP A 226 -18.89 3.14 -4.37
C ASP A 226 -20.39 3.50 -4.46
N VAL A 227 -21.27 2.64 -3.93
CA VAL A 227 -22.71 2.92 -3.86
C VAL A 227 -23.01 4.13 -2.97
N LYS A 228 -22.37 4.21 -1.80
CA LYS A 228 -22.51 5.36 -0.88
C LYS A 228 -22.00 6.65 -1.50
N ALA A 229 -20.84 6.63 -2.14
CA ALA A 229 -20.28 7.79 -2.84
C ALA A 229 -21.21 8.29 -3.96
N LYS A 230 -21.76 7.36 -4.78
CA LYS A 230 -22.73 7.68 -5.83
C LYS A 230 -24.04 8.26 -5.29
N ARG A 231 -24.50 7.82 -4.11
CA ARG A 231 -25.70 8.38 -3.46
C ARG A 231 -25.46 9.78 -2.93
N SER A 232 -24.33 10.03 -2.27
CA SER A 232 -23.97 11.37 -1.78
C SER A 232 -23.86 12.39 -2.93
N LEU A 233 -23.23 12.00 -4.05
CA LEU A 233 -23.12 12.86 -5.24
C LEU A 233 -24.47 13.17 -5.91
N ARG A 234 -25.49 12.32 -5.72
CA ARG A 234 -26.86 12.58 -6.23
C ARG A 234 -27.66 13.49 -5.31
N GLN A 235 -27.34 13.52 -4.01
CA GLN A 235 -28.02 14.37 -3.03
C GLN A 235 -27.49 15.81 -3.04
N GLU A 236 -26.28 16.05 -3.54
CA GLU A 236 -25.71 17.39 -3.73
C GLU A 236 -26.17 18.09 -5.02
N ASN A 237 -26.93 17.40 -5.89
CA ASN A 237 -27.44 17.91 -7.17
C ASN A 237 -28.97 18.13 -7.19
N VAL A 238 -29.58 18.29 -6.01
CA VAL A 238 -31.00 18.70 -5.83
C VAL A 238 -31.05 19.96 -4.98
#